data_AF-A0A2D9D654-F1
#
_entry.id   AF-A0A2D9D654-F1
#
_cell.length_a   1.000
_cell.length_b   1.000
_cell.length_c   1.000
_cell.angle_alpha   90.00
_cell.angle_beta   90.00
_cell.angle_gamma   90.00
#
_symmetry.space_group_name_H-M   'P 1'
#
loop_
_entity.id
_entity.type
_entity.pdbx_description
1 polymer ?
#
loop_
_entity_poly.entity_id
_entity_poly.type
_entity_poly.pdbx_seq_one_letter_code
_entity_poly.pdbx_strand_id
1 'polypeptide(L)'
;MKIPQSKASDNIAEYIIYMYQIEDTIRAFKFDIDLIMSNIIEPQISNKNDLNEQKNWYEDLINKMKSQKIEKKGHLLELSDFIIELSYLHNTLLTVTNDKKYKGIVDTSNPFIEEFKQKSNLADKNSIEILLHAMYMKLLLKLTKKPISDASEEAFEGMRVQLAYLVAAYHQMKNGNLDFLSN
;
A
#
# COMPACT_ATOMS: atom_id res chain seq x y z
N MET A 1 12.28 6.69 12.64
CA MET A 1 11.05 6.61 11.83
C MET A 1 10.39 7.99 11.77
N LYS A 2 10.02 8.52 10.59
CA LYS A 2 9.23 9.76 10.52
C LYS A 2 7.75 9.38 10.46
N ILE A 3 6.90 10.10 11.18
CA ILE A 3 5.45 10.01 10.96
C ILE A 3 5.21 10.43 9.51
N PRO A 4 4.54 9.61 8.68
CA PRO A 4 4.08 10.11 7.40
C PRO A 4 3.14 11.26 7.71
N GLN A 5 3.55 12.50 7.40
CA GLN A 5 2.61 13.61 7.47
C GLN A 5 1.40 13.23 6.63
N SER A 6 0.19 13.50 7.13
CA SER A 6 -1.12 13.18 6.53
C SER A 6 -1.36 13.70 5.11
N LYS A 7 -0.35 14.27 4.47
CA LYS A 7 -0.34 14.46 3.03
C LYS A 7 0.00 13.11 2.45
N ALA A 8 -0.94 12.50 1.72
CA ALA A 8 -0.63 11.47 0.73
C ALA A 8 0.77 11.76 0.18
N SER A 9 1.74 10.91 0.51
CA SER A 9 3.10 11.08 0.01
C SER A 9 3.04 11.24 -1.50
N ASP A 10 4.07 11.86 -2.10
CA ASP A 10 4.19 12.00 -3.57
C ASP A 10 3.82 10.69 -4.31
N ASN A 11 3.97 9.55 -3.64
CA ASN A 11 3.43 8.26 -4.01
C ASN A 11 2.39 7.71 -3.00
N ILE A 12 1.10 7.63 -3.39
CA ILE A 12 0.03 7.07 -2.54
C ILE A 12 0.19 5.56 -2.28
N ALA A 13 0.77 4.80 -3.21
CA ALA A 13 0.96 3.36 -3.02
C ALA A 13 2.01 3.09 -1.94
N GLU A 14 3.09 3.87 -1.88
CA GLU A 14 4.09 3.76 -0.81
C GLU A 14 3.48 4.03 0.56
N TYR A 15 2.60 5.04 0.67
CA TYR A 15 1.87 5.31 1.91
C TYR A 15 1.00 4.12 2.33
N ILE A 16 0.23 3.54 1.41
CA ILE A 16 -0.62 2.38 1.73
C ILE A 16 0.24 1.18 2.18
N ILE A 17 1.32 0.87 1.44
CA ILE A 17 2.23 -0.25 1.77
C ILE A 17 2.91 -0.02 3.13
N TYR A 18 3.30 1.22 3.41
CA TYR A 18 3.83 1.59 4.72
C TYR A 18 2.77 1.35 5.80
N MET A 19 1.54 1.82 5.63
CA MET A 19 0.49 1.64 6.61
C MET A 19 0.15 0.16 6.85
N TYR A 20 0.23 -0.70 5.82
CA TYR A 20 0.13 -2.16 6.01
C TYR A 20 1.20 -2.70 6.96
N GLN A 21 2.45 -2.23 6.86
CA GLN A 21 3.52 -2.59 7.81
C GLN A 21 3.20 -2.15 9.24
N ILE A 22 2.61 -0.97 9.40
CA ILE A 22 2.25 -0.42 10.71
C ILE A 22 1.16 -1.25 11.35
N GLU A 23 0.08 -1.54 10.61
CA GLU A 23 -1.01 -2.37 11.10
C GLU A 23 -0.52 -3.77 11.51
N ASP A 24 0.34 -4.39 10.71
CA ASP A 24 0.91 -5.70 11.01
C ASP A 24 1.88 -5.66 12.20
N THR A 25 2.64 -4.58 12.35
CA THR A 25 3.47 -4.34 13.55
C THR A 25 2.58 -4.24 14.79
N ILE A 26 1.53 -3.42 14.74
CA ILE A 26 0.56 -3.27 15.84
C ILE A 26 -0.05 -4.63 16.22
N ARG A 27 -0.46 -5.43 15.23
CA ARG A 27 -1.01 -6.79 15.45
C ARG A 27 0.03 -7.74 16.05
N ALA A 28 1.27 -7.72 15.55
CA ALA A 28 2.35 -8.58 16.05
C ALA A 28 2.66 -8.32 17.53
N PHE A 29 2.58 -7.06 17.95
CA PHE A 29 2.71 -6.65 19.36
C PHE A 29 1.39 -6.65 20.13
N LYS A 30 0.33 -7.24 19.59
CA LYS A 30 -0.98 -7.42 20.25
C LYS A 30 -1.56 -6.09 20.76
N PHE A 31 -1.37 -5.00 20.04
CA PHE A 31 -1.85 -3.66 20.40
C PHE A 31 -1.26 -3.12 21.72
N ASP A 32 -0.08 -3.59 22.12
CA ASP A 32 0.67 -3.10 23.27
C ASP A 32 1.62 -1.97 22.85
N ILE A 33 1.26 -0.73 23.22
CA ILE A 33 2.03 0.46 22.85
C ILE A 33 3.42 0.46 23.48
N ASP A 34 3.58 0.00 24.72
CA ASP A 34 4.85 0.08 25.42
C ASP A 34 5.87 -0.90 24.82
N LEU A 35 5.40 -2.08 24.37
CA LEU A 35 6.24 -3.01 23.61
C LEU A 35 6.63 -2.45 22.23
N ILE A 36 5.71 -1.80 21.52
CA ILE A 36 6.02 -1.17 20.22
C ILE A 36 7.07 -0.07 20.40
N MET A 37 6.89 0.80 21.40
CA MET A 37 7.81 1.91 21.66
C MET A 37 9.22 1.38 21.97
N SER A 38 9.34 0.48 22.94
CA SER A 38 10.63 -0.05 23.38
C SER A 38 11.37 -0.91 22.34
N ASN A 39 10.64 -1.69 21.51
CA ASN A 39 11.28 -2.62 20.57
C ASN A 39 11.45 -2.05 19.16
N ILE A 40 10.60 -1.12 18.73
CA ILE A 40 10.58 -0.63 17.34
C ILE A 40 11.00 0.85 17.27
N ILE A 41 10.45 1.71 18.13
CA ILE A 41 10.57 3.16 17.95
C ILE A 41 11.80 3.73 18.64
N GLU A 42 11.99 3.46 19.93
CA GLU A 42 13.12 3.96 20.73
C GLU A 42 14.49 3.59 20.15
N PRO A 43 14.73 2.39 19.59
CA PRO A 43 16.01 2.07 18.96
C PRO A 43 16.37 2.93 17.75
N GLN A 44 15.39 3.64 17.16
CA GLN A 44 15.55 4.41 15.92
C GLN A 44 15.53 5.92 16.13
N ILE A 45 15.25 6.41 17.35
CA ILE A 45 15.01 7.83 17.63
C ILE A 45 15.71 8.24 18.91
N SER A 46 16.63 9.21 18.81
CA SER A 46 17.40 9.70 19.96
C SER A 46 16.75 10.90 20.68
N ASN A 47 15.76 11.55 20.08
CA ASN A 47 15.13 12.78 20.59
C ASN A 47 13.81 12.48 21.32
N LYS A 48 13.66 12.97 22.56
CA LYS A 48 12.48 12.75 23.40
C LYS A 48 11.18 13.35 22.85
N ASN A 49 11.24 14.51 22.19
CA ASN A 49 10.02 15.13 21.63
C ASN A 49 9.45 14.26 20.50
N ASP A 50 10.33 13.72 19.66
CA ASP A 50 9.96 12.84 18.56
C ASP A 50 9.36 11.51 19.08
N LEU A 51 9.85 10.99 20.22
CA LEU A 51 9.30 9.79 20.85
C LEU A 51 7.85 9.99 21.31
N ASN A 52 7.52 11.14 21.92
CA ASN A 52 6.16 11.42 22.36
C ASN A 52 5.20 11.56 21.17
N GLU A 53 5.64 12.20 20.09
CA GLU A 53 4.84 12.33 18.87
C GLU A 53 4.54 10.96 18.25
N GLN A 54 5.55 10.08 18.18
CA GLN A 54 5.38 8.71 17.70
C GLN A 54 4.43 7.91 18.59
N LYS A 55 4.59 8.00 19.92
CA LYS A 55 3.71 7.29 20.86
C LYS A 55 2.25 7.67 20.64
N ASN A 56 1.95 8.98 20.60
CA ASN A 56 0.60 9.46 20.36
C ASN A 56 0.04 8.97 19.02
N TRP A 57 0.85 9.00 17.96
CA TRP A 57 0.43 8.54 16.64
C TRP A 57 0.11 7.04 16.61
N TYR A 58 0.93 6.19 17.23
CA TYR A 58 0.64 4.76 17.36
C TYR A 58 -0.59 4.49 18.24
N GLU A 59 -0.77 5.22 19.34
CA GLU A 59 -1.96 5.12 20.18
C GLU A 59 -3.24 5.46 19.40
N ASP A 60 -3.21 6.52 18.59
CA ASP A 60 -4.32 6.90 17.71
C ASP A 60 -4.63 5.80 16.70
N LEU A 61 -3.62 5.21 16.06
CA LEU A 61 -3.81 4.09 15.13
C LEU A 61 -4.38 2.85 15.82
N ILE A 62 -3.87 2.50 17.00
CA ILE A 62 -4.40 1.40 17.83
C ILE A 62 -5.88 1.63 18.14
N ASN A 63 -6.25 2.85 18.55
CA ASN A 63 -7.62 3.23 18.87
C ASN A 63 -8.53 3.18 17.63
N LYS A 64 -8.04 3.65 16.47
CA LYS A 64 -8.76 3.52 15.19
C LYS A 64 -8.99 2.06 14.81
N MET A 65 -7.97 1.21 14.87
CA MET A 65 -8.09 -0.21 14.53
C MET A 65 -9.08 -0.95 15.44
N LYS A 66 -9.06 -0.65 16.75
CA LYS A 66 -10.02 -1.21 17.73
C LYS A 66 -11.44 -0.73 17.47
N SER A 67 -11.64 0.58 17.25
CA SER A 67 -12.98 1.13 16.98
C SER A 67 -13.59 0.61 15.68
N GLN A 68 -12.76 0.35 14.67
CA GLN A 68 -13.15 -0.26 13.40
C GLN A 68 -13.24 -1.79 13.44
N LYS A 69 -12.90 -2.44 14.56
CA LYS A 69 -12.95 -3.90 14.78
C LYS A 69 -12.08 -4.70 13.80
N ILE A 70 -10.91 -4.16 13.43
CA ILE A 70 -9.96 -4.76 12.47
C ILE A 70 -8.72 -5.34 13.16
N GLU A 71 -8.83 -5.71 14.44
CA GLU A 71 -7.71 -6.20 15.23
C GLU A 71 -7.15 -7.52 14.70
N LYS A 72 -7.99 -8.34 14.08
CA LYS A 72 -7.60 -9.66 13.54
C LYS A 72 -7.24 -9.63 12.06
N LYS A 73 -7.92 -8.80 11.27
CA LYS A 73 -7.80 -8.73 9.80
C LYS A 73 -8.41 -7.44 9.26
N GLY A 74 -8.07 -7.10 8.03
CA GLY A 74 -8.56 -5.91 7.34
C GLY A 74 -7.59 -4.75 7.44
N HIS A 75 -7.99 -3.61 6.91
CA HIS A 75 -7.20 -2.39 6.85
C HIS A 75 -8.03 -1.22 7.37
N LEU A 76 -7.37 -0.18 7.86
CA LEU A 76 -8.00 1.07 8.26
C LEU A 76 -8.86 1.60 7.11
N LEU A 77 -10.04 2.13 7.46
CA LEU A 77 -11.01 2.65 6.49
C LEU A 77 -10.39 3.69 5.54
N GLU A 78 -9.53 4.57 6.06
CA GLU A 78 -8.83 5.59 5.27
C GLU A 78 -7.97 4.98 4.14
N LEU A 79 -7.40 3.78 4.33
CA LEU A 79 -6.66 3.08 3.29
C LEU A 79 -7.60 2.50 2.23
N SER A 80 -8.78 2.03 2.66
CA SER A 80 -9.81 1.51 1.76
C SER A 80 -10.32 2.61 0.82
N ASP A 81 -10.47 3.84 1.31
CA ASP A 81 -10.88 4.98 0.49
C ASP A 81 -9.87 5.24 -0.64
N PHE A 82 -8.56 5.24 -0.35
CA PHE A 82 -7.53 5.40 -1.39
C PHE A 82 -7.55 4.27 -2.43
N ILE A 83 -7.77 3.03 -1.99
CA ILE A 83 -7.88 1.87 -2.88
C ILE A 83 -9.09 2.00 -3.80
N ILE A 84 -10.22 2.48 -3.26
CA ILE A 84 -11.45 2.73 -4.03
C ILE A 84 -11.17 3.80 -5.09
N GLU A 85 -10.53 4.91 -4.73
CA GLU A 85 -10.19 5.96 -5.69
C GLU A 85 -9.24 5.48 -6.80
N LEU A 86 -8.20 4.72 -6.44
CA LEU A 86 -7.29 4.10 -7.42
C LEU A 86 -8.03 3.11 -8.33
N SER A 87 -8.99 2.36 -7.80
CA SER A 87 -9.81 1.41 -8.56
C SER A 87 -10.74 2.14 -9.54
N TYR A 88 -11.32 3.27 -9.13
CA TYR A 88 -12.09 4.12 -10.05
C TYR A 88 -11.22 4.70 -11.15
N LEU A 89 -10.02 5.20 -10.81
CA LEU A 89 -9.09 5.71 -11.81
C LEU A 89 -8.64 4.62 -12.78
N HIS A 90 -8.33 3.42 -12.27
CA HIS A 90 -8.00 2.25 -13.09
C HIS A 90 -9.09 1.99 -14.14
N ASN A 91 -10.35 1.91 -13.72
CA ASN A 91 -11.48 1.73 -14.64
C ASN A 91 -11.66 2.90 -15.60
N THR A 92 -11.45 4.13 -15.13
CA THR A 92 -11.51 5.35 -15.96
C THR A 92 -10.47 5.31 -17.07
N LEU A 93 -9.23 4.91 -16.76
CA LEU A 93 -8.15 4.75 -17.74
C LEU A 93 -8.47 3.68 -18.78
N LEU A 94 -9.10 2.57 -18.36
CA LEU A 94 -9.47 1.48 -19.26
C LEU A 94 -10.68 1.79 -20.15
N THR A 95 -11.63 2.58 -19.66
CA THR A 95 -12.95 2.71 -20.31
C THR A 95 -13.24 4.10 -20.81
N VAL A 96 -13.06 5.13 -19.97
CA VAL A 96 -13.45 6.51 -20.28
C VAL A 96 -12.38 7.21 -21.12
N THR A 97 -11.13 7.24 -20.65
CA THR A 97 -10.03 7.83 -21.43
C THR A 97 -9.53 6.87 -22.48
N ASN A 98 -9.79 5.56 -22.32
CA ASN A 98 -9.35 4.52 -23.23
C ASN A 98 -7.83 4.58 -23.48
N ASP A 99 -7.05 4.81 -22.42
CA ASP A 99 -5.61 4.97 -22.47
C ASP A 99 -4.93 3.69 -23.00
N LYS A 100 -4.49 3.74 -24.25
CA LYS A 100 -3.86 2.61 -24.95
C LYS A 100 -2.58 2.15 -24.27
N LYS A 101 -1.81 3.08 -23.71
CA LYS A 101 -0.56 2.77 -23.02
C LYS A 101 -0.86 2.03 -21.72
N TYR A 102 -1.83 2.51 -20.95
CA TYR A 102 -2.25 1.83 -19.74
C TYR A 102 -2.82 0.44 -20.02
N LYS A 103 -3.64 0.29 -21.07
CA LYS A 103 -4.17 -1.01 -21.51
C LYS A 103 -3.06 -2.02 -21.78
N GLY A 104 -2.04 -1.66 -22.57
CA GLY A 104 -0.92 -2.56 -22.84
C GLY A 104 -0.16 -2.97 -21.57
N ILE A 105 -0.04 -2.06 -20.59
CA ILE A 105 0.56 -2.36 -19.28
C ILE A 105 -0.33 -3.36 -18.50
N VAL A 106 -1.65 -3.15 -18.49
CA VAL A 106 -2.61 -4.05 -17.84
C VAL A 106 -2.57 -5.43 -18.50
N ASP A 107 -2.60 -5.51 -19.83
CA ASP A 107 -2.54 -6.79 -20.56
C ASP A 107 -1.27 -7.59 -20.22
N THR A 108 -0.14 -6.89 -20.06
CA THR A 108 1.14 -7.51 -19.71
C THR A 108 1.17 -8.02 -18.26
N SER A 109 0.54 -7.30 -17.34
CA SER A 109 0.61 -7.57 -15.90
C SER A 109 -0.52 -8.48 -15.38
N ASN A 110 -1.64 -8.56 -16.10
CA ASN A 110 -2.81 -9.33 -15.70
C ASN A 110 -2.52 -10.83 -15.44
N PRO A 111 -1.71 -11.54 -16.25
CA PRO A 111 -1.36 -12.93 -15.95
C PRO A 111 -0.66 -13.08 -14.59
N PHE A 112 0.24 -12.15 -14.24
CA PHE A 112 0.94 -12.15 -12.95
C PHE A 112 -0.01 -11.86 -11.78
N ILE A 113 -0.98 -10.95 -11.98
CA ILE A 113 -2.01 -10.65 -10.98
C ILE A 113 -2.87 -11.87 -10.70
N GLU A 114 -3.35 -12.55 -11.75
CA GLU A 114 -4.19 -13.74 -11.61
C GLU A 114 -3.42 -14.89 -10.94
N GLU A 115 -2.16 -15.11 -11.34
CA GLU A 115 -1.31 -16.12 -10.71
C GLU A 115 -1.06 -15.80 -9.22
N PHE A 116 -0.73 -14.54 -8.89
CA PHE A 116 -0.54 -14.12 -7.51
C PHE A 116 -1.83 -14.28 -6.68
N LYS A 117 -2.97 -13.91 -7.25
CA LYS A 117 -4.29 -14.04 -6.63
C LYS A 117 -4.65 -15.50 -6.34
N GLN A 118 -4.35 -16.42 -7.24
CA GLN A 118 -4.58 -17.86 -7.03
C GLN A 118 -3.67 -18.46 -5.95
N LYS A 119 -2.44 -17.95 -5.84
CA LYS A 119 -1.46 -18.41 -4.83
C LYS A 119 -1.65 -17.75 -3.46
N SER A 120 -2.53 -16.76 -3.35
CA SER A 120 -2.78 -16.00 -2.13
C SER A 120 -4.23 -16.16 -1.65
N ASN A 121 -4.49 -15.83 -0.39
CA ASN A 121 -5.84 -15.86 0.17
C ASN A 121 -6.60 -14.55 -0.13
N LEU A 122 -6.57 -14.11 -1.40
CA LEU A 122 -7.07 -12.81 -1.86
C LEU A 122 -8.07 -12.95 -3.02
N ALA A 123 -8.79 -14.07 -3.09
CA ALA A 123 -9.71 -14.39 -4.19
C ALA A 123 -10.84 -13.35 -4.36
N ASP A 124 -11.24 -12.70 -3.27
CA ASP A 124 -12.29 -11.67 -3.22
C ASP A 124 -11.78 -10.25 -3.57
N LYS A 125 -10.47 -10.08 -3.74
CA LYS A 125 -9.82 -8.78 -3.93
C LYS A 125 -9.78 -8.32 -5.38
N ASN A 126 -9.91 -7.01 -5.57
CA ASN A 126 -9.78 -6.39 -6.87
C ASN A 126 -8.30 -6.27 -7.29
N SER A 127 -8.03 -6.04 -8.58
CA SER A 127 -6.67 -6.03 -9.13
C SER A 127 -5.76 -4.99 -8.47
N ILE A 128 -6.29 -3.83 -8.05
CA ILE A 128 -5.49 -2.80 -7.37
C ILE A 128 -5.09 -3.24 -5.97
N GLU A 129 -6.02 -3.85 -5.22
CA GLU A 129 -5.70 -4.48 -3.94
C GLU A 129 -4.61 -5.56 -4.12
N ILE A 130 -4.72 -6.39 -5.15
CA ILE A 130 -3.72 -7.43 -5.45
C ILE A 130 -2.34 -6.82 -5.72
N LEU A 131 -2.26 -5.76 -6.54
CA LEU A 131 -1.01 -5.07 -6.82
C LEU A 131 -0.33 -4.55 -5.53
N LEU A 132 -1.11 -3.92 -4.64
CA LEU A 132 -0.62 -3.41 -3.36
C LEU A 132 -0.15 -4.55 -2.45
N HIS A 133 -0.93 -5.64 -2.34
CA HIS A 133 -0.54 -6.82 -1.58
C HIS A 133 0.71 -7.51 -2.15
N ALA A 134 0.88 -7.55 -3.48
CA ALA A 134 2.06 -8.10 -4.11
C ALA A 134 3.32 -7.27 -3.80
N MET A 135 3.22 -5.93 -3.88
CA MET A 135 4.34 -5.05 -3.51
C MET A 135 4.67 -5.16 -2.02
N TYR A 136 3.65 -5.27 -1.16
CA TYR A 136 3.86 -5.50 0.26
C TYR A 136 4.52 -6.85 0.54
N MET A 137 4.07 -7.93 -0.12
CA MET A 137 4.69 -9.25 -0.02
C MET A 137 6.15 -9.23 -0.45
N LYS A 138 6.48 -8.58 -1.58
CA LYS A 138 7.87 -8.42 -2.04
C LYS A 138 8.72 -7.71 -0.98
N LEU A 139 8.19 -6.67 -0.35
CA LEU A 139 8.86 -5.94 0.72
C LEU A 139 9.11 -6.85 1.94
N LEU A 140 8.13 -7.65 2.37
CA LEU A 140 8.29 -8.61 3.46
C LEU A 140 9.35 -9.68 3.15
N LEU A 141 9.39 -10.21 1.92
CA LEU A 141 10.42 -11.17 1.50
C LEU A 141 11.82 -10.56 1.59
N LYS A 142 11.98 -9.31 1.15
CA LYS A 142 13.25 -8.57 1.27
C LYS A 142 13.67 -8.35 2.72
N LEU A 143 12.76 -7.88 3.57
CA LEU A 143 13.04 -7.64 5.00
C LEU A 143 13.41 -8.92 5.74
N THR A 144 12.79 -10.04 5.37
CA THR A 144 13.07 -11.37 5.95
C THR A 144 14.20 -12.11 5.25
N LYS A 145 14.90 -11.48 4.29
CA LYS A 145 15.99 -12.06 3.48
C LYS A 145 15.62 -13.40 2.82
N LYS A 146 14.34 -13.59 2.48
CA LYS A 146 13.88 -14.76 1.74
C LYS A 146 14.22 -14.58 0.25
N PRO A 147 14.79 -15.60 -0.41
CA PRO A 147 15.11 -15.52 -1.83
C PRO A 147 13.83 -15.38 -2.66
N ILE A 148 13.92 -14.60 -3.72
CA ILE A 148 12.87 -14.43 -4.73
C ILE A 148 13.42 -15.06 -6.01
N SER A 149 12.66 -15.96 -6.63
CA SER A 149 13.07 -16.55 -7.91
C SER A 149 12.98 -15.52 -9.04
N ASP A 150 13.76 -15.70 -10.11
CA ASP A 150 13.73 -14.80 -11.27
C ASP A 150 12.32 -14.65 -11.85
N ALA A 151 11.57 -15.75 -11.96
CA ALA A 151 10.17 -15.72 -12.41
C ALA A 151 9.26 -14.91 -11.48
N SER A 152 9.48 -14.97 -10.15
CA SER A 152 8.71 -14.14 -9.21
C SER A 152 9.13 -12.67 -9.28
N GLU A 153 10.41 -12.41 -9.52
CA GLU A 153 10.93 -11.05 -9.68
C GLU A 153 10.35 -10.39 -10.93
N GLU A 154 10.26 -11.12 -12.05
CA GLU A 154 9.58 -10.71 -13.28
C GLU A 154 8.11 -10.39 -13.03
N ALA A 155 7.39 -11.30 -12.35
CA ALA A 155 5.98 -11.08 -12.01
C ALA A 155 5.78 -9.83 -11.14
N PHE A 156 6.63 -9.65 -10.14
CA PHE A 156 6.63 -8.44 -9.32
C PHE A 156 6.93 -7.19 -10.12
N GLU A 157 7.85 -7.25 -11.08
CA GLU A 157 8.19 -6.09 -11.91
C GLU A 157 7.03 -5.68 -12.83
N GLY A 158 6.36 -6.64 -13.47
CA GLY A 158 5.16 -6.36 -14.26
C GLY A 158 4.06 -5.69 -13.43
N MET A 159 3.79 -6.21 -12.24
CA MET A 159 2.83 -5.61 -11.29
C MET A 159 3.28 -4.22 -10.81
N ARG A 160 4.57 -4.02 -10.53
CA ARG A 160 5.13 -2.73 -10.11
C ARG A 160 4.94 -1.66 -11.19
N VAL A 161 5.16 -2.00 -12.46
CA VAL A 161 4.99 -1.07 -13.59
C VAL A 161 3.54 -0.60 -13.71
N GLN A 162 2.56 -1.50 -13.58
CA GLN A 162 1.14 -1.12 -13.59
C GLN A 162 0.79 -0.19 -12.44
N LEU A 163 1.22 -0.53 -11.23
CA LEU A 163 0.93 0.28 -10.04
C LEU A 163 1.59 1.66 -10.14
N ALA A 164 2.84 1.73 -10.60
CA ALA A 164 3.57 2.98 -10.78
C ALA A 164 2.88 3.91 -11.79
N TYR A 165 2.40 3.37 -12.92
CA TYR A 165 1.63 4.14 -13.89
C TYR A 165 0.35 4.72 -13.26
N LEU A 166 -0.40 3.87 -12.55
CA LEU A 166 -1.66 4.27 -11.91
C LEU A 166 -1.45 5.36 -10.86
N VAL A 167 -0.41 5.22 -10.03
CA VAL A 167 -0.04 6.24 -9.03
C VAL A 167 0.33 7.57 -9.70
N ALA A 168 1.11 7.54 -10.78
CA ALA A 168 1.48 8.75 -11.51
C ALA A 168 0.25 9.45 -12.09
N ALA A 169 -0.68 8.70 -12.68
CA ALA A 169 -1.95 9.22 -13.17
C ALA A 169 -2.81 9.80 -12.02
N TYR A 170 -2.85 9.13 -10.87
CA TYR A 170 -3.58 9.59 -9.70
C TYR A 170 -3.03 10.92 -9.16
N HIS A 171 -1.71 11.07 -9.13
CA HIS A 171 -1.07 12.33 -8.75
C HIS A 171 -1.40 13.47 -9.72
N GLN A 172 -1.40 13.20 -11.04
CA GLN A 172 -1.80 14.19 -12.04
C GLN A 172 -3.27 14.61 -11.87
N MET A 173 -4.17 13.64 -11.65
CA MET A 173 -5.58 13.88 -11.40
C MET A 173 -5.80 14.75 -10.15
N LYS A 174 -5.13 14.45 -9.04
CA LYS A 174 -5.27 15.22 -7.78
C LYS A 174 -4.73 16.65 -7.89
N ASN A 175 -3.77 16.90 -8.77
CA ASN A 175 -3.23 18.23 -9.03
C ASN A 175 -4.03 19.03 -10.09
N GLY A 176 -5.16 18.49 -10.57
CA GLY A 176 -6.03 19.16 -11.54
C GLY A 176 -5.41 19.29 -12.93
N ASN A 177 -4.40 18.48 -13.26
CA ASN A 177 -3.78 18.52 -14.58
C ASN A 177 -4.67 17.82 -15.63
N LEU A 178 -5.58 18.57 -16.26
CA LEU A 178 -6.58 18.03 -17.20
C LEU A 178 -6.00 17.30 -18.42
N ASP A 179 -4.71 17.46 -18.72
CA ASP A 179 -4.04 16.78 -19.84
C ASP A 179 -4.05 15.25 -19.69
N PHE A 180 -4.29 14.69 -18.49
CA PHE A 180 -4.42 13.23 -18.31
C PHE A 180 -5.66 12.62 -19.02
N LEU A 181 -6.67 13.45 -19.31
CA LEU A 181 -7.88 13.02 -20.06
C LEU A 181 -7.68 13.14 -21.59
N SER A 182 -6.62 13.82 -22.02
CA SER A 182 -6.34 14.18 -23.40
C SER A 182 -5.36 13.17 -24.03
N ASN A 183 -5.74 11.90 -24.09
CA ASN A 183 -4.98 10.86 -24.81
C ASN A 183 -5.60 10.51 -26.16
#